data_AF-A0A1Q7WHR4-F1
#
_entry.id   AF-A0A1Q7WHR4-F1
#
_cell.length_a   1.000
_cell.length_b   1.000
_cell.length_c   1.000
_cell.angle_alpha   90.00
_cell.angle_beta   90.00
_cell.angle_gamma   90.00
#
_symmetry.space_group_name_H-M   'P 1'
#
loop_
_entity.id
_entity.type
_entity.pdbx_description
1 polymer ?
#
loop_
_entity_poly.entity_id
_entity_poly.type
_entity_poly.pdbx_seq_one_letter_code
_entity_poly.pdbx_strand_id
1 'polypeptide(L)'
;MLFQVPKPGNTGCIEPVDPACFSGVVDLGAVDIDRGRDHGMPSYNALRQAYGLAPKANFAAVVGSGSETFPRDPKLTPGDEVNDPDSLDFTALFDINGNAIPLGSDAAQTSAVNARRRTGLAARLRATYGTVNRLDAFVGMMAEPHVPGSEFGELQLAIWKKQFLALRDGDRFFYGNQPVLTDIRNILGIDYRRTLAQVIAANTDIPIGDLNANVFVVGSGVAASGNGGSSMVMASAPSPGRAGAPIDNLDGRL
;
A
#
# COMPACT_ATOMS: atom_id res chain seq x y z
N MET A 1 5.47 4.11 -10.84
CA MET A 1 6.86 3.64 -10.62
C MET A 1 7.45 3.36 -11.98
N LEU A 2 8.51 4.09 -12.35
CA LEU A 2 9.19 3.92 -13.64
C LEU A 2 10.40 3.03 -13.43
N PHE A 3 10.48 1.92 -14.18
CA PHE A 3 11.60 0.99 -14.14
C PHE A 3 12.44 1.17 -15.39
N GLN A 4 13.73 1.40 -15.20
CA GLN A 4 14.67 1.54 -16.31
C GLN A 4 15.16 0.15 -16.71
N VAL A 5 15.14 -0.16 -18.00
CA VAL A 5 15.59 -1.47 -18.53
C VAL A 5 17.06 -1.36 -18.93
N PRO A 6 17.99 -2.06 -18.26
CA PRO A 6 19.41 -1.97 -18.59
C PRO A 6 19.70 -2.52 -19.99
N LYS A 7 20.64 -1.91 -20.71
CA LYS A 7 21.21 -2.51 -21.92
C LYS A 7 22.07 -3.73 -21.55
N PRO A 8 21.91 -4.87 -22.23
CA PRO A 8 22.77 -6.03 -22.01
C PRO A 8 24.25 -5.69 -22.19
N GLY A 9 25.12 -6.19 -21.32
CA GLY A 9 26.58 -6.09 -21.46
C GLY A 9 27.24 -4.80 -20.93
N ASN A 10 26.49 -3.88 -20.32
CA ASN A 10 27.05 -2.64 -19.80
C ASN A 10 27.25 -2.69 -18.27
N THR A 11 28.34 -3.32 -17.82
CA THR A 11 28.65 -3.53 -16.39
C THR A 11 29.11 -2.28 -15.64
N GLY A 12 29.30 -1.15 -16.33
CA GLY A 12 29.76 0.12 -15.75
C GLY A 12 28.65 1.04 -15.23
N CYS A 13 27.38 0.65 -15.37
CA CYS A 13 26.22 1.48 -15.03
C CYS A 13 25.86 1.40 -13.54
N ILE A 14 26.82 1.76 -12.66
CA ILE A 14 26.66 1.60 -11.21
C ILE A 14 26.38 2.94 -10.52
N GLU A 15 26.77 4.09 -11.09
CA GLU A 15 26.32 5.48 -10.80
C GLU A 15 27.32 6.50 -11.43
N PRO A 16 26.88 7.71 -11.85
CA PRO A 16 25.50 8.17 -11.90
C PRO A 16 24.70 7.48 -13.02
N VAL A 17 23.38 7.45 -12.86
CA VAL A 17 22.44 6.82 -13.80
C VAL A 17 22.49 7.54 -15.16
N ASP A 18 23.30 7.03 -16.09
CA ASP A 18 23.39 7.52 -17.47
C ASP A 18 22.18 7.01 -18.29
N PRO A 19 21.33 7.89 -18.86
CA PRO A 19 20.24 7.47 -19.74
C PRO A 19 20.68 6.56 -20.89
N ALA A 20 21.92 6.68 -21.36
CA ALA A 20 22.48 5.82 -22.41
C ALA A 20 22.66 4.37 -21.96
N CYS A 21 22.67 4.08 -20.65
CA CYS A 21 22.72 2.73 -20.07
C CYS A 21 21.39 1.96 -20.21
N PHE A 22 20.29 2.62 -20.57
CA PHE A 22 18.98 2.00 -20.58
C PHE A 22 18.42 1.91 -22.01
N SER A 23 17.74 0.80 -22.29
CA SER A 23 17.05 0.55 -23.57
C SER A 23 15.61 1.05 -23.56
N GLY A 24 15.07 1.37 -22.37
CA GLY A 24 13.72 1.91 -22.22
C GLY A 24 13.33 2.14 -20.77
N VAL A 25 12.13 2.67 -20.60
CA VAL A 25 11.47 2.87 -19.31
C VAL A 25 10.12 2.16 -19.35
N VAL A 26 9.81 1.39 -18.31
CA VAL A 26 8.54 0.68 -18.14
C VAL A 26 7.76 1.35 -17.02
N ASP A 27 6.54 1.78 -17.31
CA ASP A 27 5.59 2.25 -16.31
C ASP A 27 4.67 1.10 -15.89
N LEU A 28 4.92 0.51 -14.71
CA LEU A 28 4.08 -0.59 -14.21
C LEU A 28 2.63 -0.16 -14.00
N GLY A 29 2.39 1.09 -13.60
CA GLY A 29 1.01 1.57 -13.40
C GLY A 29 0.25 1.64 -14.71
N ALA A 30 0.89 2.09 -15.78
CA ALA A 30 0.31 2.07 -17.12
C ALA A 30 0.09 0.63 -17.62
N VAL A 31 1.06 -0.26 -17.38
CA VAL A 31 0.94 -1.69 -17.74
C VAL A 31 -0.24 -2.36 -17.01
N ASP A 32 -0.44 -2.08 -15.72
CA ASP A 32 -1.56 -2.65 -14.96
C ASP A 32 -2.91 -2.16 -15.49
N ILE A 33 -3.00 -0.87 -15.86
CA ILE A 33 -4.19 -0.30 -16.50
C ILE A 33 -4.47 -0.98 -17.85
N ASP A 34 -3.45 -1.08 -18.71
CA ASP A 34 -3.61 -1.68 -20.03
C ASP A 34 -3.89 -3.17 -19.95
N ARG A 35 -3.29 -3.89 -19.00
CA ARG A 35 -3.59 -5.31 -18.75
C ARG A 35 -5.02 -5.50 -18.26
N GLY A 36 -5.52 -4.59 -17.43
CA GLY A 36 -6.92 -4.59 -17.01
C GLY A 36 -7.86 -4.48 -18.21
N ARG A 37 -7.55 -3.60 -19.16
CA ARG A 37 -8.33 -3.43 -20.40
C ARG A 37 -8.24 -4.65 -21.32
N ASP A 38 -7.03 -5.20 -21.49
CA ASP A 38 -6.75 -6.42 -22.29
C ASP A 38 -7.55 -7.62 -21.77
N HIS A 39 -7.62 -7.79 -20.44
CA HIS A 39 -8.43 -8.84 -19.80
C HIS A 39 -9.93 -8.53 -19.74
N GLY A 40 -10.40 -7.42 -20.30
CA GLY A 40 -11.80 -7.03 -20.27
C GLY A 40 -12.33 -6.80 -18.85
N MET A 41 -11.47 -6.29 -17.94
CA MET A 41 -11.90 -5.98 -16.58
C MET A 41 -13.04 -4.94 -16.61
N PRO A 42 -14.11 -5.13 -15.82
CA PRO A 42 -15.18 -4.14 -15.72
C PRO A 42 -14.67 -2.79 -15.22
N SER A 43 -15.43 -1.72 -15.49
CA SER A 43 -15.16 -0.43 -14.88
C SER A 43 -15.30 -0.50 -13.36
N TYR A 44 -14.69 0.45 -12.66
CA TYR A 44 -14.70 0.53 -11.21
C TYR A 44 -16.09 0.36 -10.59
N ASN A 45 -17.10 1.13 -11.03
CA ASN A 45 -18.45 1.03 -10.48
C ASN A 45 -19.15 -0.30 -10.82
N ALA A 46 -18.90 -0.87 -12.00
CA ALA A 46 -19.41 -2.19 -12.35
C ALA A 46 -18.79 -3.27 -11.46
N LEU A 47 -17.48 -3.18 -11.18
CA LEU A 47 -16.81 -4.11 -10.29
C LEU A 47 -17.29 -3.95 -8.84
N ARG A 48 -17.54 -2.72 -8.36
CA ARG A 48 -18.18 -2.49 -7.05
C ARG A 48 -19.50 -3.23 -6.93
N GLN A 49 -20.36 -3.10 -7.92
CA GLN A 49 -21.66 -3.78 -7.94
C GLN A 49 -21.50 -5.31 -7.96
N ALA A 50 -20.56 -5.85 -8.74
CA ALA A 50 -20.28 -7.29 -8.79
C ALA A 50 -19.83 -7.88 -7.44
N TYR A 51 -19.26 -7.04 -6.57
CA TYR A 51 -18.85 -7.39 -5.20
C TYR A 51 -19.81 -6.86 -4.12
N GLY A 52 -21.03 -6.46 -4.49
CA GLY A 52 -22.09 -6.08 -3.55
C GLY A 52 -21.91 -4.70 -2.91
N LEU A 53 -21.04 -3.85 -3.47
CA LEU A 53 -20.79 -2.50 -2.99
C LEU A 53 -21.58 -1.47 -3.80
N ALA A 54 -22.07 -0.42 -3.12
CA ALA A 54 -22.74 0.69 -3.79
C ALA A 54 -21.75 1.42 -4.73
N PRO A 55 -22.19 1.81 -5.96
CA PRO A 55 -21.36 2.59 -6.86
C PRO A 55 -21.06 3.97 -6.26
N LYS A 56 -19.89 4.54 -6.56
CA LYS A 56 -19.56 5.92 -6.18
C LYS A 56 -20.18 6.87 -7.20
N ALA A 57 -20.81 7.94 -6.71
CA ALA A 57 -21.49 8.91 -7.56
C ALA A 57 -20.52 9.80 -8.36
N ASN A 58 -19.33 10.05 -7.82
CA ASN A 58 -18.37 11.01 -8.34
C ASN A 58 -16.95 10.67 -7.81
N PHE A 59 -15.91 11.35 -8.29
CA PHE A 59 -14.52 11.05 -7.91
C PHE A 59 -14.19 11.48 -6.49
N ALA A 60 -14.81 12.54 -5.97
CA ALA A 60 -14.66 12.91 -4.56
C ALA A 60 -15.08 11.77 -3.61
N ALA A 61 -16.12 11.02 -3.97
CA ALA A 61 -16.58 9.84 -3.23
C ALA A 61 -15.67 8.61 -3.40
N VAL A 62 -14.87 8.53 -4.46
CA VAL A 62 -13.85 7.48 -4.65
C VAL A 62 -12.68 7.73 -3.70
N VAL A 63 -12.13 8.95 -3.72
CA VAL A 63 -10.91 9.30 -2.96
C VAL A 63 -11.19 9.66 -1.49
N GLY A 64 -12.46 9.64 -1.07
CA GLY A 64 -12.92 9.98 0.27
C GLY A 64 -13.23 11.45 0.52
N SER A 65 -12.51 12.39 -0.11
CA SER A 65 -12.79 13.83 -0.02
C SER A 65 -12.05 14.66 -1.08
N GLY A 66 -12.49 15.90 -1.32
CA GLY A 66 -11.78 16.86 -2.16
C GLY A 66 -12.63 17.40 -3.32
N SER A 67 -12.07 18.36 -4.05
CA SER A 67 -12.72 18.96 -5.23
C SER A 67 -12.39 18.17 -6.51
N GLU A 68 -13.38 18.08 -7.41
CA GLU A 68 -13.20 17.61 -8.79
C GLU A 68 -12.80 18.71 -9.77
N THR A 69 -12.63 19.93 -9.28
CA THR A 69 -12.12 21.06 -10.05
C THR A 69 -10.69 21.37 -9.64
N PHE A 70 -9.87 21.74 -10.61
CA PHE A 70 -8.53 22.26 -10.32
C PHE A 70 -8.60 23.56 -9.52
N PRO A 71 -7.62 23.80 -8.62
CA PRO A 71 -7.54 25.06 -7.89
C PRO A 71 -7.18 26.21 -8.83
N ARG A 72 -7.57 27.43 -8.45
CA ARG A 72 -7.02 28.64 -9.07
C ARG A 72 -5.62 28.86 -8.52
N ASP A 73 -4.61 28.50 -9.29
CA ASP A 73 -3.20 28.62 -8.93
C ASP A 73 -2.44 29.31 -10.08
N PRO A 74 -1.73 30.42 -9.85
CA PRO A 74 -0.98 31.13 -10.90
C PRO A 74 0.11 30.30 -11.58
N LYS A 75 0.53 29.20 -10.98
CA LYS A 75 1.50 28.28 -11.57
C LYS A 75 0.90 27.30 -12.56
N LEU A 76 -0.42 27.09 -12.51
CA LEU A 76 -1.10 26.16 -13.39
C LEU A 76 -1.57 26.87 -14.66
N THR A 77 -1.40 26.21 -15.80
CA THR A 77 -1.91 26.62 -17.10
C THR A 77 -3.43 26.40 -17.14
N PRO A 78 -4.26 27.46 -17.21
CA PRO A 78 -5.71 27.32 -17.19
C PRO A 78 -6.22 26.50 -18.38
N GLY A 79 -7.00 25.44 -18.11
CA GLY A 79 -7.54 24.53 -19.10
C GLY A 79 -6.61 23.38 -19.53
N ASP A 80 -5.36 23.37 -19.05
CA ASP A 80 -4.40 22.27 -19.27
C ASP A 80 -3.76 21.80 -17.94
N GLU A 81 -4.44 22.02 -16.82
CA GLU A 81 -3.88 21.80 -15.48
C GLU A 81 -3.50 20.34 -15.21
N VAL A 82 -4.04 19.38 -15.96
CA VAL A 82 -3.68 17.95 -15.82
C VAL A 82 -2.33 17.62 -16.47
N ASN A 83 -1.94 18.34 -17.54
CA ASN A 83 -0.67 18.13 -18.24
C ASN A 83 0.38 19.18 -17.85
N ASP A 84 -0.01 20.18 -17.05
CA ASP A 84 0.91 21.18 -16.53
C ASP A 84 2.04 20.55 -15.69
N PRO A 85 3.31 20.92 -15.91
CA PRO A 85 4.45 20.36 -15.19
C PRO A 85 4.37 20.56 -13.67
N ASP A 86 3.72 21.63 -13.19
CA ASP A 86 3.59 21.95 -11.77
C ASP A 86 2.39 21.24 -11.11
N SER A 87 1.56 20.52 -11.89
CA SER A 87 0.33 19.88 -11.40
C SER A 87 0.57 18.89 -10.26
N LEU A 88 1.69 18.17 -10.35
CA LEU A 88 2.09 17.16 -9.37
C LEU A 88 3.06 17.72 -8.32
N ASP A 89 3.28 19.02 -8.22
CA ASP A 89 4.14 19.56 -7.17
C ASP A 89 3.66 19.17 -5.78
N PHE A 90 4.60 18.85 -4.89
CA PHE A 90 4.29 18.75 -3.46
C PHE A 90 4.15 20.14 -2.85
N THR A 91 3.04 20.38 -2.15
CA THR A 91 2.77 21.64 -1.43
C THR A 91 2.86 21.47 0.09
N ALA A 92 2.81 20.24 0.58
CA ALA A 92 3.04 19.88 1.98
C ALA A 92 3.45 18.40 2.08
N LEU A 93 4.29 18.10 3.06
CA LEU A 93 4.71 16.74 3.44
C LEU A 93 4.42 16.53 4.92
N PHE A 94 4.17 15.28 5.31
CA PHE A 94 3.84 14.92 6.69
C PHE A 94 4.55 13.62 7.10
N ASP A 95 4.99 13.57 8.36
CA ASP A 95 5.56 12.37 8.98
C ASP A 95 4.48 11.34 9.35
N ILE A 96 4.90 10.21 9.94
CA ILE A 96 4.02 9.12 10.36
C ILE A 96 3.02 9.52 11.46
N ASN A 97 3.33 10.57 12.22
CA ASN A 97 2.47 11.12 13.26
C ASN A 97 1.54 12.22 12.72
N GLY A 98 1.66 12.57 11.43
CA GLY A 98 0.91 13.65 10.79
C GLY A 98 1.49 15.04 11.00
N ASN A 99 2.70 15.17 11.55
CA ASN A 99 3.36 16.46 11.69
C ASN A 99 3.88 16.96 10.34
N ALA A 100 3.74 18.25 10.09
CA ALA A 100 4.23 18.86 8.84
C ALA A 100 5.76 18.83 8.76
N ILE A 101 6.28 18.44 7.60
CA ILE A 101 7.71 18.43 7.28
C ILE A 101 8.00 19.57 6.29
N PRO A 102 8.99 20.43 6.54
CA PRO A 102 9.41 21.45 5.57
C PRO A 102 9.87 20.84 4.25
N LEU A 103 9.37 21.37 3.13
CA LEU A 103 9.80 20.95 1.79
C LEU A 103 11.30 21.20 1.59
N GLY A 104 12.00 20.25 0.96
CA GLY A 104 13.44 20.35 0.68
C GLY A 104 14.36 20.11 1.87
N SER A 105 13.82 19.86 3.07
CA SER A 105 14.63 19.46 4.23
C SER A 105 15.14 18.01 4.12
N ASP A 106 16.18 17.65 4.86
CA ASP A 106 16.66 16.27 4.94
C ASP A 106 15.55 15.31 5.43
N ALA A 107 14.72 15.77 6.36
CA ALA A 107 13.56 15.02 6.85
C ALA A 107 12.51 14.75 5.75
N ALA A 108 12.43 15.60 4.72
CA ALA A 108 11.54 15.35 3.58
C ALA A 108 11.98 14.13 2.75
N GLN A 109 13.27 13.79 2.78
CA GLN A 109 13.83 12.66 2.02
C GLN A 109 13.68 11.32 2.75
N THR A 110 13.60 11.35 4.09
CA THR A 110 13.69 10.15 4.92
C THR A 110 12.43 9.87 5.75
N SER A 111 11.65 10.89 6.08
CA SER A 111 10.57 10.77 7.08
C SER A 111 9.16 11.05 6.53
N ALA A 112 9.05 11.56 5.30
CA ALA A 112 7.74 11.86 4.70
C ALA A 112 7.01 10.57 4.29
N VAL A 113 5.81 10.36 4.85
CA VAL A 113 4.94 9.21 4.51
C VAL A 113 3.61 9.64 3.88
N ASN A 114 3.23 10.91 4.08
CA ASN A 114 2.02 11.51 3.50
C ASN A 114 2.36 12.84 2.84
N ALA A 115 1.61 13.20 1.80
CA ALA A 115 1.88 14.41 1.03
C ALA A 115 0.61 15.03 0.43
N ARG A 116 0.61 16.36 0.30
CA ARG A 116 -0.39 17.09 -0.46
C ARG A 116 0.21 17.57 -1.78
N ARG A 117 -0.44 17.23 -2.89
CA ARG A 117 -0.07 17.70 -4.23
C ARG A 117 -0.77 19.02 -4.56
N ARG A 118 -0.23 19.81 -5.50
CA ARG A 118 -0.82 21.08 -5.96
C ARG A 118 -2.22 20.87 -6.50
N THR A 119 -2.43 19.83 -7.31
CA THR A 119 -3.77 19.43 -7.77
C THR A 119 -4.30 18.20 -7.02
N GLY A 120 -5.59 18.26 -6.68
CA GLY A 120 -6.28 17.17 -5.98
C GLY A 120 -6.45 15.91 -6.85
N LEU A 121 -6.43 14.73 -6.22
CA LEU A 121 -6.61 13.46 -6.93
C LEU A 121 -7.97 13.38 -7.65
N ALA A 122 -9.06 13.82 -7.01
CA ALA A 122 -10.38 13.81 -7.63
C ALA A 122 -10.45 14.69 -8.90
N ALA A 123 -9.84 15.88 -8.89
CA ALA A 123 -9.76 16.76 -10.06
C ALA A 123 -8.97 16.13 -11.21
N ARG A 124 -7.83 15.49 -10.90
CA ARG A 124 -7.02 14.78 -11.90
C ARG A 124 -7.78 13.60 -12.50
N LEU A 125 -8.43 12.77 -11.69
CA LEU A 125 -9.27 11.68 -12.17
C LEU A 125 -10.43 12.19 -13.04
N ARG A 126 -11.06 13.31 -12.64
CA ARG A 126 -12.12 13.95 -13.43
C ARG A 126 -11.61 14.40 -14.80
N ALA A 127 -10.44 15.01 -14.87
CA ALA A 127 -9.83 15.44 -16.13
C ALA A 127 -9.47 14.24 -17.03
N THR A 128 -8.95 13.15 -16.47
CA THR A 128 -8.53 11.97 -17.24
C THR A 128 -9.71 11.11 -17.72
N TYR A 129 -10.69 10.86 -16.86
CA TYR A 129 -11.76 9.89 -17.12
C TYR A 129 -13.11 10.52 -17.49
N GLY A 130 -13.31 11.80 -17.17
CA GLY A 130 -14.56 12.54 -17.39
C GLY A 130 -15.70 12.15 -16.45
N THR A 131 -15.94 10.85 -16.24
CA THR A 131 -16.96 10.32 -15.32
C THR A 131 -16.45 9.08 -14.61
N VAL A 132 -16.87 8.90 -13.36
CA VAL A 132 -16.50 7.76 -12.52
C VAL A 132 -16.93 6.41 -13.13
N ASN A 133 -17.93 6.40 -14.01
CA ASN A 133 -18.37 5.18 -14.70
C ASN A 133 -17.39 4.67 -15.76
N ARG A 134 -16.42 5.51 -16.18
CA ARG A 134 -15.33 5.16 -17.10
C ARG A 134 -14.02 4.84 -16.38
N LEU A 135 -13.98 4.97 -15.06
CA LEU A 135 -12.77 4.73 -14.27
C LEU A 135 -12.35 3.27 -14.36
N ASP A 136 -11.09 3.02 -14.72
CA ASP A 136 -10.50 1.68 -14.69
C ASP A 136 -10.53 1.15 -13.24
N ALA A 137 -10.94 -0.11 -13.05
CA ALA A 137 -11.11 -0.67 -11.71
C ALA A 137 -9.84 -0.65 -10.87
N PHE A 138 -8.68 -0.94 -11.47
CA PHE A 138 -7.38 -0.89 -10.77
C PHE A 138 -7.10 0.51 -10.20
N VAL A 139 -7.28 1.55 -11.02
CA VAL A 139 -7.07 2.95 -10.58
C VAL A 139 -8.05 3.32 -9.48
N GLY A 140 -9.33 2.93 -9.61
CA GLY A 140 -10.33 3.19 -8.58
C GLY A 140 -10.02 2.48 -7.26
N MET A 141 -9.57 1.23 -7.27
CA MET A 141 -9.17 0.50 -6.07
C MET A 141 -7.99 1.17 -5.36
N MET A 142 -6.94 1.56 -6.10
CA MET A 142 -5.78 2.24 -5.54
C MET A 142 -6.07 3.66 -5.04
N ALA A 143 -7.15 4.27 -5.52
CA ALA A 143 -7.58 5.61 -5.12
C ALA A 143 -8.48 5.63 -3.88
N GLU A 144 -9.02 4.48 -3.46
CA GLU A 144 -9.86 4.39 -2.27
C GLU A 144 -9.05 4.59 -0.99
N PRO A 145 -9.57 5.35 -0.01
CA PRO A 145 -8.99 5.38 1.33
C PRO A 145 -8.97 3.98 1.95
N HIS A 146 -7.92 3.71 2.71
CA HIS A 146 -7.80 2.45 3.42
C HIS A 146 -8.92 2.30 4.48
N VAL A 147 -9.48 1.09 4.57
CA VAL A 147 -10.36 0.69 5.67
C VAL A 147 -9.53 0.61 6.96
N PRO A 148 -10.00 1.11 8.12
CA PRO A 148 -9.23 1.07 9.36
C PRO A 148 -8.72 -0.34 9.71
N GLY A 149 -7.41 -0.47 9.91
CA GLY A 149 -6.75 -1.75 10.19
C GLY A 149 -6.47 -2.62 8.96
N SER A 150 -6.63 -2.09 7.75
CA SER A 150 -6.33 -2.74 6.48
C SER A 150 -5.49 -1.83 5.59
N GLU A 151 -4.67 -2.41 4.71
CA GLU A 151 -3.96 -1.69 3.65
C GLU A 151 -4.79 -1.57 2.35
N PHE A 152 -6.11 -1.75 2.45
CA PHE A 152 -6.99 -1.84 1.29
C PHE A 152 -8.17 -0.90 1.43
N GLY A 153 -8.59 -0.33 0.31
CA GLY A 153 -9.92 0.25 0.16
C GLY A 153 -11.04 -0.80 0.22
N GLU A 154 -12.29 -0.32 0.30
CA GLU A 154 -13.49 -1.16 0.37
C GLU A 154 -13.55 -2.22 -0.74
N LEU A 155 -13.30 -1.83 -2.00
CA LEU A 155 -13.42 -2.71 -3.15
C LEU A 155 -12.34 -3.78 -3.14
N GLN A 156 -11.07 -3.38 -2.95
CA GLN A 156 -9.96 -4.32 -2.93
C GLN A 156 -10.09 -5.30 -1.76
N LEU A 157 -10.51 -4.82 -0.58
CA LEU A 157 -10.78 -5.67 0.57
C LEU A 157 -11.89 -6.70 0.29
N ALA A 158 -12.99 -6.30 -0.36
CA ALA A 158 -14.07 -7.21 -0.72
C ALA A 158 -13.61 -8.30 -1.70
N ILE A 159 -12.81 -7.92 -2.70
CA ILE A 159 -12.23 -8.86 -3.68
C ILE A 159 -11.32 -9.86 -3.00
N TRP A 160 -10.38 -9.38 -2.19
CA TRP A 160 -9.41 -10.22 -1.49
C TRP A 160 -10.11 -11.14 -0.50
N LYS A 161 -11.01 -10.62 0.34
CA LYS A 161 -11.76 -11.44 1.29
C LYS A 161 -12.51 -12.57 0.58
N LYS A 162 -13.22 -12.28 -0.51
CA LYS A 162 -13.94 -13.31 -1.28
C LYS A 162 -12.99 -14.37 -1.84
N GLN A 163 -11.89 -13.95 -2.46
CA GLN A 163 -10.94 -14.87 -3.09
C GLN A 163 -10.20 -15.74 -2.07
N PHE A 164 -9.69 -15.14 -0.98
CA PHE A 164 -8.98 -15.88 0.07
C PHE A 164 -9.90 -16.85 0.83
N LEU A 165 -11.16 -16.47 1.07
CA LEU A 165 -12.14 -17.40 1.63
C LEU A 165 -12.42 -18.57 0.68
N ALA A 166 -12.61 -18.32 -0.61
CA ALA A 166 -12.83 -19.37 -1.59
C ALA A 166 -11.63 -20.33 -1.70
N LEU A 167 -10.40 -19.81 -1.67
CA LEU A 167 -9.17 -20.63 -1.66
C LEU A 167 -9.08 -21.48 -0.40
N ARG A 168 -9.35 -20.90 0.78
CA ARG A 168 -9.30 -21.61 2.06
C ARG A 168 -10.38 -22.69 2.15
N ASP A 169 -11.63 -22.32 1.87
CA ASP A 169 -12.80 -23.18 2.08
C ASP A 169 -12.91 -24.25 0.97
N GLY A 170 -12.40 -23.94 -0.23
CA GLY A 170 -12.36 -24.87 -1.36
C GLY A 170 -11.16 -25.82 -1.35
N ASP A 171 -10.17 -25.58 -0.49
CA ASP A 171 -8.99 -26.45 -0.38
C ASP A 171 -9.24 -27.59 0.62
N ARG A 172 -9.44 -28.78 0.08
CA ARG A 172 -9.56 -30.02 0.87
C ARG A 172 -8.33 -30.26 1.74
N PHE A 173 -7.16 -29.78 1.33
CA PHE A 173 -5.88 -29.93 2.03
C PHE A 173 -5.52 -28.72 2.90
N PHE A 174 -6.45 -27.76 3.07
CA PHE A 174 -6.22 -26.62 3.94
C PHE A 174 -5.82 -27.11 5.34
N TYR A 175 -4.71 -26.61 5.86
CA TYR A 175 -4.10 -27.11 7.09
C TYR A 175 -5.06 -27.10 8.30
N GLY A 176 -6.01 -26.17 8.35
CA GLY A 176 -7.01 -26.09 9.42
C GLY A 176 -8.00 -27.27 9.45
N ASN A 177 -8.08 -28.03 8.36
CA ASN A 177 -9.03 -29.13 8.18
C ASN A 177 -8.34 -30.52 8.28
N GLN A 178 -7.10 -30.60 8.77
CA GLN A 178 -6.29 -31.83 8.76
C GLN A 178 -6.09 -32.41 10.17
N PRO A 179 -6.87 -33.42 10.61
CA PRO A 179 -6.71 -34.05 11.91
C PRO A 179 -5.31 -34.65 12.12
N VAL A 180 -4.71 -35.18 11.06
CA VAL A 180 -3.36 -35.78 11.08
C VAL A 180 -2.28 -34.80 11.55
N LEU A 181 -2.46 -33.49 11.37
CA LEU A 181 -1.49 -32.50 11.84
C LEU A 181 -1.42 -32.45 13.37
N THR A 182 -2.52 -32.75 14.06
CA THR A 182 -2.53 -32.90 15.53
C THR A 182 -1.73 -34.12 15.95
N ASP A 183 -1.88 -35.25 15.25
CA ASP A 183 -1.12 -36.46 15.55
C ASP A 183 0.38 -36.26 15.29
N ILE A 184 0.74 -35.62 14.18
CA ILE A 184 2.13 -35.26 13.85
C ILE A 184 2.73 -34.38 14.95
N ARG A 185 1.98 -33.40 15.46
CA ARG A 185 2.44 -32.58 16.58
C ARG A 185 2.66 -33.41 17.83
N ASN A 186 1.73 -34.29 18.19
CA ASN A 186 1.81 -35.06 19.43
C ASN A 186 2.92 -36.12 19.39
N ILE A 187 3.14 -36.75 18.23
CA ILE A 187 4.10 -37.85 18.07
C ILE A 187 5.50 -37.32 17.77
N LEU A 188 5.62 -36.30 16.91
CA LEU A 188 6.90 -35.82 16.37
C LEU A 188 7.29 -34.43 16.88
N GLY A 189 6.42 -33.73 17.60
CA GLY A 189 6.66 -32.35 18.05
C GLY A 189 6.69 -31.32 16.91
N ILE A 190 6.30 -31.71 15.69
CA ILE A 190 6.32 -30.83 14.51
C ILE A 190 5.00 -30.07 14.44
N ASP A 191 5.10 -28.74 14.44
CA ASP A 191 3.95 -27.84 14.34
C ASP A 191 4.08 -26.91 13.13
N TYR A 192 2.99 -26.73 12.40
CA TYR A 192 2.88 -25.78 11.30
C TYR A 192 2.71 -24.33 11.77
N ARG A 193 2.37 -24.12 13.06
CA ARG A 193 2.24 -22.79 13.67
C ARG A 193 3.63 -22.21 13.99
N ARG A 194 4.34 -21.75 12.96
CA ARG A 194 5.62 -21.01 13.06
C ARG A 194 5.41 -19.57 12.65
N THR A 195 6.09 -18.63 13.31
CA THR A 195 6.14 -17.25 12.83
C THR A 195 7.18 -17.12 11.72
N LEU A 196 7.01 -16.13 10.82
CA LEU A 196 8.01 -15.87 9.79
C LEU A 196 9.38 -15.48 10.40
N ALA A 197 9.39 -14.83 11.57
CA ALA A 197 10.62 -14.57 12.33
C ALA A 197 11.38 -15.85 12.69
N GLN A 198 10.68 -16.88 13.18
CA GLN A 198 11.29 -18.18 13.49
C GLN A 198 11.83 -18.87 12.25
N VAL A 199 11.14 -18.76 11.11
CA VAL A 199 11.61 -19.32 9.84
C VAL A 199 12.90 -18.63 9.38
N ILE A 200 12.96 -17.29 9.45
CA ILE A 200 14.16 -16.53 9.08
C ILE A 200 15.34 -16.92 9.99
N ALA A 201 15.15 -16.89 11.31
CA ALA A 201 16.21 -17.21 12.26
C ALA A 201 16.71 -18.66 12.14
N ALA A 202 15.84 -19.60 11.74
CA ALA A 202 16.24 -20.99 11.54
C ALA A 202 17.06 -21.22 10.25
N ASN A 203 17.03 -20.28 9.30
CA ASN A 203 17.63 -20.44 7.97
C ASN A 203 18.65 -19.33 7.61
N THR A 204 18.98 -18.46 8.57
CA THR A 204 19.95 -17.36 8.41
C THR A 204 20.78 -17.23 9.69
N ASP A 205 21.84 -16.43 9.65
CA ASP A 205 22.64 -16.10 10.82
C ASP A 205 22.02 -14.99 11.69
N ILE A 206 20.79 -14.56 11.41
CA ILE A 206 20.10 -13.51 12.16
C ILE A 206 19.47 -14.11 13.43
N PRO A 207 19.89 -13.67 14.64
CA PRO A 207 19.29 -14.16 15.88
C PRO A 207 17.80 -13.81 15.98
N ILE A 208 16.98 -14.71 16.54
CA ILE A 208 15.54 -14.47 16.73
C ILE A 208 15.24 -13.23 17.60
N GLY A 209 16.16 -12.90 18.52
CA GLY A 209 16.04 -11.72 19.39
C GLY A 209 16.16 -10.39 18.64
N ASP A 210 16.72 -10.42 17.42
CA ASP A 210 16.92 -9.23 16.58
C ASP A 210 15.77 -9.03 15.58
N LEU A 211 14.78 -9.93 15.58
CA LEU A 211 13.62 -9.89 14.69
C LEU A 211 12.35 -9.45 15.45
N ASN A 212 11.49 -8.68 14.80
CA ASN A 212 10.17 -8.38 15.34
C ASN A 212 9.34 -9.68 15.46
N ALA A 213 8.63 -9.84 16.59
CA ALA A 213 7.77 -11.01 16.81
C ALA A 213 6.72 -11.19 15.70
N ASN A 214 6.19 -10.07 15.20
CA ASN A 214 5.45 -10.00 13.95
C ASN A 214 6.24 -9.13 12.97
N VAL A 215 6.86 -9.77 11.97
CA VAL A 215 7.73 -9.12 10.99
C VAL A 215 7.00 -8.22 10.00
N PHE A 216 5.66 -8.28 9.97
CA PHE A 216 4.84 -7.43 9.09
C PHE A 216 4.49 -6.08 9.72
N VAL A 217 4.84 -5.86 10.99
CA VAL A 217 4.61 -4.59 11.68
C VAL A 217 5.93 -4.04 12.22
N VAL A 218 6.02 -2.72 12.28
CA VAL A 218 7.12 -2.04 12.93
C VAL A 218 6.94 -2.18 14.45
N GLY A 219 7.94 -2.71 15.14
CA GLY A 219 7.91 -2.87 16.59
C GLY A 219 7.88 -1.53 17.31
N SER A 220 7.14 -1.45 18.42
CA SER A 220 6.94 -0.21 19.21
C SER A 220 8.23 0.41 19.78
N GLY A 221 9.37 -0.28 19.68
CA GLY A 221 10.69 0.19 20.14
C GLY A 221 11.59 0.76 19.03
N VAL A 222 11.21 0.66 17.76
CA VAL A 222 11.95 1.26 16.64
C VAL A 222 11.24 2.55 16.26
N ALA A 223 11.35 3.57 17.12
CA ALA A 223 11.31 4.93 16.61
C ALA A 223 12.42 5.02 15.56
N ALA A 224 12.09 5.49 14.36
CA ALA A 224 13.06 5.73 13.30
C ALA A 224 14.24 6.54 13.87
N SER A 225 15.33 5.85 14.20
CA SER A 225 16.56 6.49 14.67
C SER A 225 17.21 7.11 13.44
N GLY A 226 16.78 8.34 13.13
CA GLY A 226 17.68 9.29 12.50
C GLY A 226 18.83 9.50 13.47
N ASN A 227 20.01 9.03 13.07
CA ASN A 227 21.23 9.17 13.84
C ASN A 227 21.53 10.67 14.05
N GLY A 228 21.20 11.19 15.22
CA GLY A 228 21.39 12.58 15.62
C GLY A 228 21.18 12.69 17.12
N GLY A 229 22.26 12.56 17.88
CA GLY A 229 22.20 12.43 19.33
C GLY A 229 21.55 13.62 20.04
N SER A 230 20.57 13.32 20.89
CA SER A 230 20.55 13.72 22.31
C SER A 230 19.24 13.23 22.95
N SER A 231 19.40 12.62 24.12
CA SER A 231 18.36 12.13 25.03
C SER A 231 17.14 13.05 25.13
N MET A 232 15.94 12.53 24.88
CA MET A 232 14.70 13.16 25.33
C MET A 232 13.73 12.11 25.85
N VAL A 233 13.48 12.20 27.15
CA VAL A 233 12.54 11.39 27.92
C VAL A 233 11.13 11.69 27.39
N MET A 234 10.46 10.67 26.84
CA MET A 234 9.06 10.78 26.42
C MET A 234 8.13 10.71 27.64
N ALA A 235 7.33 11.76 27.83
CA ALA A 235 6.13 11.68 28.66
C ALA A 235 5.04 10.91 27.89
N SER A 236 4.52 9.85 28.49
CA SER A 236 3.44 9.02 27.97
C SER A 236 2.14 9.82 27.78
N ALA A 237 1.59 9.81 26.57
CA ALA A 237 0.19 10.17 26.33
C ALA A 237 -0.68 8.89 26.36
N PRO A 238 -1.95 8.98 26.79
CA PRO A 238 -2.69 7.85 27.34
C PRO A 238 -3.21 6.90 26.27
N SER A 239 -3.02 5.61 26.52
CA SER A 239 -3.57 4.50 25.74
C SER A 239 -5.10 4.59 25.62
N PRO A 240 -5.69 4.49 24.41
CA PRO A 240 -7.07 4.06 24.31
C PRO A 240 -7.13 2.60 24.73
N GLY A 241 -7.76 2.33 25.87
CA GLY A 241 -7.91 0.99 26.40
C GLY A 241 -8.46 0.02 25.37
N ARG A 242 -7.67 -0.98 25.02
CA ARG A 242 -8.16 -2.19 24.37
C ARG A 242 -7.50 -3.37 25.04
N ALA A 243 -8.32 -4.12 25.78
CA ALA A 243 -7.96 -5.40 26.34
C ALA A 243 -7.24 -6.24 25.28
N GLY A 244 -6.02 -6.67 25.58
CA GLY A 244 -5.36 -7.72 24.82
C GLY A 244 -6.24 -8.96 24.90
N ALA A 245 -6.95 -9.28 23.83
CA ALA A 245 -7.45 -10.63 23.64
C ALA A 245 -6.22 -11.50 23.36
N PRO A 246 -6.02 -12.60 24.12
CA PRO A 246 -4.91 -13.51 23.87
C PRO A 246 -5.01 -14.11 22.46
N ILE A 247 -3.84 -14.40 21.90
CA ILE A 247 -3.63 -14.92 20.53
C ILE A 247 -4.09 -16.39 20.37
N ASP A 248 -4.94 -16.86 21.29
CA ASP A 248 -5.43 -18.25 21.36
C ASP A 248 -6.82 -18.45 20.76
N ASN A 249 -7.38 -17.44 20.08
CA ASN A 249 -8.74 -17.56 19.52
C ASN A 249 -8.88 -17.09 18.07
N LEU A 250 -7.91 -17.44 17.23
CA LEU A 250 -8.12 -17.51 15.77
C LEU A 250 -8.70 -18.88 15.41
N ASP A 251 -9.85 -19.20 15.99
CA ASP A 251 -10.71 -20.28 15.50
C ASP A 251 -11.38 -19.83 14.19
N GLY A 252 -10.63 -19.90 13.09
CA GLY A 252 -11.14 -20.12 11.74
C GLY A 252 -12.13 -19.11 11.14
N ARG A 253 -12.43 -17.96 11.77
CA ARG A 253 -13.43 -17.00 11.29
C ARG A 253 -12.85 -15.58 11.18
N LEU A 254 -12.66 -15.15 9.93
CA LEU A 254 -12.47 -13.76 9.50
C LEU A 254 -13.82 -13.11 9.16
#